data_AF-A0A495VQN1-F1
#
_entry.id   AF-A0A495VQN1-F1
#
_cell.length_a   1.000
_cell.length_b   1.000
_cell.length_c   1.000
_cell.angle_alpha   90.00
_cell.angle_beta   90.00
_cell.angle_gamma   90.00
#
_symmetry.space_group_name_H-M   'P 1'
#
loop_
_entity.id
_entity.type
_entity.pdbx_description
1 polymer ?
#
loop_
_entity_poly.entity_id
_entity_poly.type
_entity_poly.pdbx_seq_one_letter_code
_entity_poly.pdbx_strand_id
1 'polypeptide(L)'
;MSFAENLKKLPGISHLAAINLLDADGKVVATIENKPGSQGSLAVYNHLAQTYGSINGEAARKGIEIFAEHSEDERANPGKHPNIARLLQIEAGAPALRAKHVFAV
;
A
#
# COMPACT_ATOMS: atom_id res chain seq x y z
N MET A 1 6.69 -3.89 -16.76
CA MET A 1 6.98 -2.50 -16.35
C MET A 1 7.60 -2.57 -14.98
N SER A 2 8.63 -1.77 -14.72
CA SER A 2 9.26 -1.65 -13.41
C SER A 2 8.34 -0.93 -12.42
N PHE A 3 8.61 -1.10 -11.12
CA PHE A 3 7.93 -0.34 -10.07
C PHE A 3 8.05 1.17 -10.30
N ALA A 4 9.23 1.65 -10.69
CA ALA A 4 9.47 3.07 -10.95
C ALA A 4 8.61 3.61 -12.11
N GLU A 5 8.39 2.82 -13.17
CA GLU A 5 7.50 3.20 -14.28
C GLU A 5 6.02 3.18 -13.89
N ASN A 6 5.61 2.21 -13.07
CA ASN A 6 4.23 2.16 -12.55
C ASN A 6 3.96 3.35 -11.63
N LEU A 7 4.92 3.69 -10.75
CA LEU A 7 4.79 4.76 -9.77
C LEU A 7 4.58 6.13 -10.41
N LYS A 8 5.22 6.40 -11.56
CA LYS A 8 5.04 7.65 -12.33
C LYS A 8 3.61 7.88 -12.83
N LYS A 9 2.79 6.83 -12.89
CA LYS A 9 1.40 6.89 -13.38
C LYS A 9 0.39 7.12 -12.25
N LEU A 10 0.83 7.04 -11.00
CA LEU A 10 -0.05 7.21 -9.84
C LEU A 10 -0.29 8.69 -9.53
N PRO A 11 -1.43 9.04 -8.91
CA PRO A 11 -1.69 10.40 -8.44
C PRO A 11 -0.63 10.86 -7.42
N GLY A 12 -0.32 12.16 -7.45
CA GLY A 12 0.60 12.77 -6.50
C GLY A 12 0.09 12.72 -5.05
N ILE A 13 1.02 12.60 -4.10
CA ILE A 13 0.75 12.44 -2.66
C ILE A 13 1.23 13.63 -1.81
N SER A 14 1.52 14.79 -2.42
CA SER A 14 2.04 15.97 -1.72
C SER A 14 1.11 16.50 -0.63
N HIS A 15 -0.19 16.26 -0.76
CA HIS A 15 -1.21 16.66 0.21
C HIS A 15 -1.33 15.70 1.41
N LEU A 16 -0.63 14.55 1.39
CA LEU A 16 -0.69 13.55 2.46
C LEU A 16 0.50 13.68 3.40
N ALA A 17 0.23 13.65 4.70
CA ALA A 17 1.24 13.40 5.73
C ALA A 17 1.43 11.88 5.96
N ALA A 18 0.35 11.10 5.92
CA ALA A 18 0.39 9.65 6.10
C ALA A 18 -0.93 8.97 5.65
N ILE A 19 -0.92 7.64 5.61
CA ILE A 19 -2.11 6.79 5.64
C ILE A 19 -2.02 5.86 6.85
N ASN A 20 -3.05 5.90 7.70
CA ASN A 20 -3.26 4.90 8.73
C ASN A 20 -4.10 3.75 8.14
N LEU A 21 -3.65 2.52 8.36
CA LEU A 21 -4.39 1.31 8.03
C LEU A 21 -5.08 0.81 9.28
N LEU A 22 -6.40 0.62 9.20
CA LEU A 22 -7.24 0.20 10.30
C LEU A 22 -7.82 -1.19 10.02
N ASP A 23 -7.88 -2.02 11.06
CA ASP A 23 -8.60 -3.30 11.00
C ASP A 23 -10.12 -3.12 11.09
N ALA A 24 -10.85 -4.24 11.18
CA ALA A 24 -12.31 -4.26 11.25
C ALA A 24 -12.85 -3.52 12.48
N ASP A 25 -12.12 -3.59 13.60
CA ASP A 25 -12.44 -2.95 14.88
C ASP A 25 -12.05 -1.47 14.92
N GLY A 26 -11.41 -0.97 13.86
CA GLY A 26 -10.99 0.43 13.75
C GLY A 26 -9.67 0.72 14.47
N LYS A 27 -8.91 -0.30 14.86
CA LYS A 27 -7.59 -0.13 15.44
C LYS A 27 -6.57 0.12 14.34
N VAL A 28 -5.69 1.09 14.53
CA VAL A 28 -4.56 1.32 13.62
C VAL A 28 -3.57 0.17 13.75
N VAL A 29 -3.38 -0.58 12.67
CA VAL A 29 -2.45 -1.72 12.59
C VAL A 29 -1.16 -1.37 11.87
N ALA A 30 -1.15 -0.30 11.08
CA ALA A 30 0.05 0.24 10.44
C ALA A 30 -0.15 1.70 10.03
N THR A 31 0.96 2.43 9.92
CA THR A 31 0.99 3.79 9.37
C THR A 31 2.06 3.86 8.28
N ILE A 32 1.67 4.38 7.12
CA ILE A 32 2.59 4.66 6.01
C ILE A 32 2.77 6.17 5.96
N GLU A 33 3.92 6.65 6.38
CA GLU A 33 4.23 8.08 6.44
C GLU A 33 4.73 8.61 5.09
N ASN A 34 4.53 9.90 4.82
CA ASN A 34 5.15 10.59 3.69
C ASN A 34 6.58 10.99 4.05
N LYS A 35 7.50 10.01 4.05
CA LYS A 35 8.93 10.21 4.36
C LYS A 35 9.82 9.45 3.38
N PRO A 36 11.10 9.84 3.23
CA PRO A 36 12.05 9.11 2.39
C PRO A 36 12.04 7.61 2.71
N GLY A 37 11.96 6.79 1.66
CA GLY A 37 11.87 5.32 1.76
C GLY A 37 10.44 4.75 1.80
N SER A 38 9.41 5.51 2.17
CA SER A 38 8.02 5.03 2.20
C SER A 38 7.08 5.71 1.20
N GLN A 39 7.50 6.79 0.54
CA GLN A 39 6.66 7.54 -0.40
C GLN A 39 6.11 6.69 -1.55
N GLY A 40 6.90 5.74 -2.06
CA GLY A 40 6.44 4.79 -3.07
C GLY A 40 5.27 3.96 -2.58
N SER A 41 5.37 3.38 -1.38
CA SER A 41 4.26 2.64 -0.75
C SER A 41 3.07 3.54 -0.44
N LEU A 42 3.30 4.78 0.00
CA LEU A 42 2.22 5.72 0.28
C LEU A 42 1.39 6.02 -0.97
N ALA A 43 2.05 6.25 -2.11
CA ALA A 43 1.37 6.47 -3.39
C ALA A 43 0.55 5.26 -3.84
N VAL A 44 1.11 4.04 -3.71
CA VAL A 44 0.39 2.80 -4.02
C VAL A 44 -0.85 2.68 -3.13
N TYR A 45 -0.69 2.76 -1.80
CA TYR A 45 -1.82 2.58 -0.88
C TYR A 45 -2.88 3.68 -1.01
N ASN A 46 -2.48 4.92 -1.31
CA ASN A 46 -3.41 6.00 -1.64
C ASN A 46 -4.25 5.64 -2.87
N HIS A 47 -3.60 5.23 -3.98
CA HIS A 47 -4.29 4.84 -5.20
C HIS A 47 -5.26 3.66 -4.95
N LEU A 48 -4.80 2.62 -4.25
CA LEU A 48 -5.62 1.46 -3.92
C LEU A 48 -6.86 1.85 -3.09
N ALA A 49 -6.68 2.66 -2.04
CA ALA A 49 -7.79 3.11 -1.22
C ALA A 49 -8.81 3.94 -2.00
N GLN A 50 -8.35 4.83 -2.89
CA GLN A 50 -9.23 5.66 -3.72
C GLN A 50 -9.97 4.85 -4.79
N THR A 51 -9.34 3.83 -5.36
CA THR A 51 -9.94 3.01 -6.43
C THR A 51 -10.89 1.94 -5.90
N TYR A 52 -10.56 1.29 -4.78
CA TYR A 52 -11.29 0.13 -4.27
C TYR A 52 -12.07 0.41 -2.97
N GLY A 53 -11.96 1.61 -2.41
CA GLY A 53 -12.60 2.02 -1.15
C GLY A 53 -11.96 1.43 0.12
N SER A 54 -11.17 0.36 -0.01
CA SER A 54 -10.44 -0.30 1.06
C SER A 54 -9.25 -1.09 0.49
N ILE A 55 -8.34 -1.53 1.35
CA ILE A 55 -7.28 -2.47 0.97
C ILE A 55 -7.84 -3.89 1.10
N ASN A 56 -8.71 -4.27 0.15
CA ASN A 56 -9.32 -5.60 0.05
C ASN A 56 -8.52 -6.53 -0.89
N GLY A 57 -9.00 -7.76 -1.11
CA GLY A 57 -8.29 -8.74 -1.96
C GLY A 57 -8.11 -8.32 -3.42
N GLU A 58 -9.00 -7.49 -3.98
CA GLU A 58 -8.82 -6.93 -5.33
C GLU A 58 -7.77 -5.82 -5.35
N ALA A 59 -7.81 -4.92 -4.37
CA ALA A 59 -6.82 -3.89 -4.17
C ALA A 59 -5.42 -4.49 -3.94
N ALA A 60 -5.34 -5.57 -3.15
CA ALA A 60 -4.10 -6.28 -2.87
C ALA A 60 -3.45 -6.84 -4.14
N ARG A 61 -4.23 -7.58 -4.95
CA ARG A 61 -3.78 -8.09 -6.26
C ARG A 61 -3.23 -6.97 -7.13
N LYS A 62 -3.98 -5.86 -7.25
CA LYS A 62 -3.53 -4.72 -8.05
C LYS A 62 -2.26 -4.07 -7.50
N GLY A 63 -2.15 -3.94 -6.18
CA GLY A 63 -0.98 -3.37 -5.54
C GLY A 63 0.28 -4.21 -5.77
N ILE A 64 0.15 -5.54 -5.69
CA ILE A 64 1.23 -6.49 -5.98
C ILE A 64 1.72 -6.33 -7.43
N GLU A 65 0.82 -6.18 -8.40
CA GLU A 65 1.19 -5.89 -9.79
C GLU A 65 1.93 -4.54 -9.92
N ILE A 66 1.48 -3.50 -9.20
CA ILE A 66 2.10 -2.17 -9.24
C ILE A 66 3.52 -2.22 -8.68
N PHE A 67 3.75 -2.94 -7.58
CA PHE A 67 5.06 -3.12 -6.94
C PHE A 67 6.04 -3.95 -7.79
N ALA A 68 5.57 -4.66 -8.82
CA ALA A 68 6.39 -5.30 -9.84
C ALA A 68 7.58 -6.11 -9.26
N GLU A 69 8.82 -5.78 -9.60
CA GLU A 69 10.01 -6.51 -9.15
C GLU A 69 10.17 -6.58 -7.63
N HIS A 70 9.58 -5.65 -6.86
CA HIS A 70 9.62 -5.70 -5.40
C HIS A 70 8.66 -6.75 -4.82
N SER A 71 7.58 -7.08 -5.54
CA SER A 71 6.69 -8.18 -5.16
C SER A 71 7.40 -9.52 -5.28
N GLU A 72 8.18 -9.71 -6.35
CA GLU A 72 8.99 -10.92 -6.51
C GLU A 72 10.11 -11.00 -5.47
N ASP A 73 10.77 -9.88 -5.14
CA ASP A 73 11.79 -9.85 -4.08
C ASP A 73 11.20 -10.19 -2.71
N GLU A 74 9.98 -9.73 -2.37
CA GLU A 74 9.31 -10.10 -1.13
C GLU A 74 8.94 -11.59 -1.08
N ARG A 75 8.49 -12.18 -2.19
CA ARG A 75 8.21 -13.63 -2.26
C ARG A 75 9.49 -14.47 -2.11
N ALA A 76 10.57 -14.03 -2.74
CA ALA A 76 11.86 -14.72 -2.67
C ALA A 76 12.56 -14.52 -1.32
N ASN A 77 12.34 -13.36 -0.68
CA ASN A 77 12.99 -12.96 0.57
C ASN A 77 11.96 -12.34 1.55
N PRO A 78 11.11 -13.18 2.19
CA PRO A 78 10.05 -12.68 3.06
C PRO A 78 10.56 -11.78 4.19
N GLY A 79 9.89 -10.65 4.41
CA GLY A 79 10.17 -9.68 5.47
C GLY A 79 10.96 -8.44 5.04
N LYS A 80 11.34 -8.31 3.76
CA LYS A 80 12.07 -7.12 3.26
C LYS A 80 11.16 -5.91 3.06
N HIS A 81 9.94 -6.15 2.61
CA HIS A 81 8.99 -5.14 2.16
C HIS A 81 7.69 -5.28 2.95
N PRO A 82 7.58 -4.69 4.16
CA PRO A 82 6.43 -4.91 5.05
C PRO A 82 5.09 -4.50 4.42
N ASN A 83 5.10 -3.52 3.52
CA ASN A 83 3.89 -3.09 2.81
C ASN A 83 3.46 -4.06 1.71
N ILE A 84 4.40 -4.77 1.08
CA ILE A 84 4.12 -5.79 0.06
C ILE A 84 3.69 -7.08 0.75
N ALA A 85 4.40 -7.48 1.82
CA ALA A 85 4.05 -8.62 2.67
C ALA A 85 2.58 -8.57 3.10
N ARG A 86 2.11 -7.37 3.51
CA ARG A 86 0.71 -7.13 3.87
C ARG A 86 -0.26 -7.36 2.72
N LEU A 87 0.06 -6.90 1.51
CA LEU A 87 -0.80 -7.13 0.35
C LEU A 87 -0.84 -8.62 0.00
N LEU A 88 0.28 -9.34 0.05
CA LEU A 88 0.33 -10.79 -0.17
C LEU A 88 -0.55 -11.54 0.83
N GLN A 89 -0.55 -11.13 2.11
CA GLN A 89 -1.44 -11.71 3.13
C GLN A 89 -2.92 -11.45 2.82
N ILE A 90 -3.28 -10.23 2.41
CA ILE A 90 -4.67 -9.87 2.06
C ILE A 90 -5.12 -10.60 0.79
N GLU A 91 -4.24 -10.73 -0.21
CA GLU A 91 -4.48 -11.55 -1.40
C GLU A 91 -4.74 -13.02 -1.02
N ALA A 92 -4.03 -13.54 -0.02
CA ALA A 92 -4.19 -14.89 0.51
C ALA A 92 -5.40 -15.08 1.46
N GLY A 93 -6.24 -14.05 1.65
CA GLY A 93 -7.48 -14.13 2.42
C GLY A 93 -7.44 -13.49 3.81
N ALA A 94 -6.39 -12.74 4.16
CA ALA A 94 -6.41 -11.92 5.36
C ALA A 94 -7.50 -10.82 5.26
N PRO A 95 -8.07 -10.36 6.40
CA PRO A 95 -9.11 -9.34 6.38
C PRO A 95 -8.69 -8.04 5.69
N ALA A 96 -9.63 -7.42 4.98
CA ALA A 96 -9.42 -6.13 4.35
C ALA A 96 -9.14 -5.03 5.39
N LEU A 97 -8.34 -4.04 5.01
CA LEU A 97 -8.03 -2.88 5.86
C LEU A 97 -8.69 -1.61 5.34
N ARG A 98 -9.14 -0.75 6.25
CA ARG A 98 -9.58 0.60 5.92
C ARG A 98 -8.37 1.53 5.87
N ALA A 99 -8.35 2.45 4.91
CA ALA A 99 -7.32 3.48 4.83
C ALA A 99 -7.87 4.82 5.32
N LYS A 100 -7.23 5.39 6.34
CA LYS A 100 -7.54 6.74 6.85
C LYS A 100 -6.38 7.68 6.49
N HIS A 101 -6.66 8.59 5.56
CA HIS A 101 -5.71 9.62 5.14
C HIS A 101 -5.46 10.64 6.26
N VAL A 102 -4.20 11.01 6.44
CA VAL A 102 -3.76 12.12 7.28
C VAL A 102 -3.19 13.16 6.32
N PHE A 103 -3.76 14.36 6.31
CA PHE A 103 -3.35 15.42 5.39
C PHE A 103 -2.20 16.25 5.96
N ALA A 104 -1.32 16.72 5.09
CA ALA A 104 -0.27 17.67 5.45
C ALA A 104 -0.90 19.03 5.81
N VAL A 105 -0.25 19.76 6.73
CA VAL A 105 -0.62 21.13 7.15
C VAL A 105 0.17 22.14 6.32
#